data_AF-A0A0F0H8D2-F1
#
_entry.id   AF-A0A0F0H8D2-F1
#
_cell.length_a   1.000
_cell.length_b   1.000
_cell.length_c   1.000
_cell.angle_alpha   90.00
_cell.angle_beta   90.00
_cell.angle_gamma   90.00
#
_symmetry.space_group_name_H-M   'P 1'
#
loop_
_entity.id
_entity.type
_entity.pdbx_description
1 polymer ?
#
loop_
_entity_poly.entity_id
_entity_poly.type
_entity_poly.pdbx_seq_one_letter_code
_entity_poly.pdbx_strand_id
1 'polypeptide(L)'
;NYTKDWKTAAKDSVFKAAQESERDRVYFNPAVKQGKADGVRALGQFAYYDAIVMHGDGGDRLSFSSIRKRALGKAKPPSQGGDETTWLNAFLDARVWAMKQEPEHEDTTRVDTGQRVFLKAGNFDLKTPLKWKVYGQTFEIK
;
A
#
# COMPACT_ATOMS: atom_id res chain seq x y z
N ASN A 1 -27.11 -20.24 -4.36
CA ASN A 1 -26.17 -20.91 -3.42
C ASN A 1 -24.79 -20.23 -3.30
N TYR A 2 -24.40 -19.32 -4.21
CA TYR A 2 -23.08 -18.65 -4.22
C TYR A 2 -22.47 -18.32 -2.84
N THR A 3 -23.13 -17.51 -2.00
CA THR A 3 -22.56 -17.08 -0.71
C THR A 3 -22.33 -18.23 0.28
N LYS A 4 -23.17 -19.27 0.23
CA LYS A 4 -22.99 -20.50 1.01
C LYS A 4 -21.81 -21.32 0.50
N ASP A 5 -21.72 -21.47 -0.81
CA ASP A 5 -20.68 -22.28 -1.45
C ASP A 5 -19.30 -21.61 -1.28
N TRP A 6 -19.23 -20.27 -1.38
CA TRP A 6 -18.02 -19.50 -1.07
C TRP A 6 -17.52 -19.72 0.36
N LYS A 7 -18.43 -19.66 1.37
CA LYS A 7 -18.07 -19.94 2.78
C LYS A 7 -17.56 -21.37 2.97
N THR A 8 -18.04 -22.31 2.17
CA THR A 8 -17.59 -23.70 2.20
C THR A 8 -16.19 -23.81 1.59
N ALA A 9 -16.00 -23.28 0.39
CA ALA A 9 -14.72 -23.25 -0.31
C ALA A 9 -13.63 -22.51 0.49
N ALA A 10 -13.96 -21.44 1.22
CA ALA A 10 -13.01 -20.69 2.06
C ALA A 10 -12.30 -21.54 3.14
N LYS A 11 -12.80 -22.75 3.44
CA LYS A 11 -12.15 -23.69 4.34
C LYS A 11 -11.11 -24.57 3.63
N ASP A 12 -11.26 -24.79 2.33
CA ASP A 12 -10.40 -25.59 1.46
C ASP A 12 -9.02 -24.93 1.27
N SER A 13 -7.95 -25.70 1.45
CA SER A 13 -6.57 -25.22 1.27
C SER A 13 -6.27 -24.83 -0.17
N VAL A 14 -6.86 -25.51 -1.16
CA VAL A 14 -6.66 -25.20 -2.58
C VAL A 14 -7.27 -23.84 -2.92
N PHE A 15 -8.44 -23.53 -2.37
CA PHE A 15 -9.07 -22.22 -2.59
C PHE A 15 -8.32 -21.09 -1.88
N LYS A 16 -7.71 -21.34 -0.71
CA LYS A 16 -6.81 -20.38 -0.05
C LYS A 16 -5.56 -20.11 -0.89
N ALA A 17 -4.92 -21.17 -1.40
CA ALA A 17 -3.76 -21.05 -2.27
C ALA A 17 -4.08 -20.27 -3.57
N ALA A 18 -5.27 -20.48 -4.13
CA ALA A 18 -5.73 -19.70 -5.28
C ALA A 18 -5.87 -18.20 -4.95
N GLN A 19 -6.42 -17.84 -3.78
CA GLN A 19 -6.51 -16.44 -3.34
C GLN A 19 -5.11 -15.81 -3.12
N GLU A 20 -4.18 -16.55 -2.52
CA GLU A 20 -2.80 -16.09 -2.32
C GLU A 20 -2.08 -15.88 -3.65
N SER A 21 -2.22 -16.82 -4.59
CA SER A 21 -1.65 -16.71 -5.94
C SER A 21 -2.18 -15.47 -6.67
N GLU A 22 -3.49 -15.21 -6.61
CA GLU A 22 -4.08 -14.04 -7.25
C GLU A 22 -3.66 -12.72 -6.58
N ARG A 23 -3.63 -12.69 -5.24
CA ARG A 23 -3.06 -11.57 -4.48
C ARG A 23 -1.63 -11.27 -4.92
N ASP A 24 -0.80 -12.31 -5.02
CA ASP A 24 0.63 -12.15 -5.30
C ASP A 24 0.90 -11.75 -6.73
N ARG A 25 0.21 -12.39 -7.68
CA ARG A 25 0.35 -12.13 -9.11
C ARG A 25 -0.08 -10.70 -9.47
N VAL A 26 -1.18 -10.22 -8.90
CA VAL A 26 -1.82 -8.96 -9.32
C VAL A 26 -1.39 -7.76 -8.47
N TYR A 27 -1.13 -7.95 -7.18
CA TYR A 27 -0.90 -6.83 -6.25
C TYR A 27 0.48 -6.87 -5.59
N PHE A 28 0.80 -7.94 -4.87
CA PHE A 28 2.00 -7.97 -4.03
C PHE A 28 3.29 -7.94 -4.85
N ASN A 29 3.46 -8.86 -5.80
CA ASN A 29 4.69 -8.95 -6.58
C ASN A 29 4.92 -7.69 -7.44
N PRO A 30 3.91 -7.12 -8.14
CA PRO A 30 4.09 -5.87 -8.87
C PRO A 30 4.51 -4.71 -7.97
N ALA A 31 3.86 -4.50 -6.82
CA ALA A 31 4.19 -3.42 -5.91
C ALA A 31 5.60 -3.57 -5.31
N VAL A 32 5.96 -4.76 -4.86
CA VAL A 32 7.29 -5.04 -4.30
C VAL A 32 8.37 -4.89 -5.37
N LYS A 33 8.13 -5.38 -6.59
CA LYS A 33 9.04 -5.21 -7.73
C LYS A 33 9.27 -3.73 -8.02
N GLN A 34 8.21 -2.94 -8.08
CA GLN A 34 8.32 -1.50 -8.31
C GLN A 34 9.01 -0.77 -7.16
N GLY A 35 8.73 -1.14 -5.91
CA GLY A 35 9.42 -0.56 -4.75
C GLY A 35 10.92 -0.84 -4.76
N LYS A 36 11.32 -2.07 -5.12
CA LYS A 36 12.75 -2.41 -5.32
C LYS A 36 13.38 -1.61 -6.45
N ALA A 37 12.67 -1.44 -7.57
CA ALA A 37 13.15 -0.63 -8.69
C ALA A 37 13.32 0.85 -8.31
N ASP A 38 12.46 1.38 -7.46
CA ASP A 38 12.57 2.74 -6.91
C ASP A 38 13.61 2.86 -5.79
N GLY A 39 14.14 1.74 -5.29
CA GLY A 39 15.15 1.71 -4.24
C GLY A 39 14.61 1.96 -2.84
N VAL A 40 13.30 1.76 -2.62
CA VAL A 40 12.69 1.93 -1.29
C VAL A 40 12.78 0.66 -0.45
N ARG A 41 12.92 0.83 0.86
CA ARG A 41 12.93 -0.22 1.89
C ARG A 41 11.50 -0.74 2.14
N ALA A 42 11.36 -1.62 3.13
CA ALA A 42 10.13 -2.38 3.40
C ALA A 42 8.90 -1.48 3.60
N LEU A 43 9.04 -0.33 4.28
CA LEU A 43 7.96 0.64 4.46
C LEU A 43 7.47 1.21 3.13
N GLY A 44 8.38 1.54 2.21
CA GLY A 44 7.99 2.03 0.88
C GLY A 44 7.32 0.94 0.03
N GLN A 45 7.84 -0.29 0.10
CA GLN A 45 7.21 -1.44 -0.57
C GLN A 45 5.81 -1.71 -0.01
N PHE A 46 5.62 -1.60 1.32
CA PHE A 46 4.32 -1.69 1.96
C PHE A 46 3.37 -0.57 1.51
N ALA A 47 3.85 0.68 1.46
CA ALA A 47 3.04 1.80 0.97
C ALA A 47 2.56 1.58 -0.47
N TYR A 48 3.39 0.98 -1.33
CA TYR A 48 3.01 0.66 -2.71
C TYR A 48 1.99 -0.46 -2.78
N TYR A 49 2.22 -1.52 -1.98
CA TYR A 49 1.29 -2.65 -1.91
C TYR A 49 -0.09 -2.21 -1.44
N ASP A 50 -0.13 -1.38 -0.39
CA ASP A 50 -1.38 -0.86 0.15
C ASP A 50 -2.11 0.06 -0.84
N ALA A 51 -1.37 0.81 -1.67
CA ALA A 51 -1.92 1.66 -2.71
C ALA A 51 -2.49 0.84 -3.88
N ILE A 52 -1.77 -0.15 -4.40
CA ILE A 52 -2.26 -0.99 -5.52
C ILE A 52 -3.46 -1.85 -5.11
N VAL A 53 -3.54 -2.29 -3.84
CA VAL A 53 -4.71 -3.03 -3.33
C VAL A 53 -5.97 -2.15 -3.37
N MET A 54 -5.85 -0.86 -3.05
CA MET A 54 -6.98 0.06 -3.01
C MET A 54 -7.36 0.60 -4.38
N HIS A 55 -6.37 0.98 -5.19
CA HIS A 55 -6.58 1.71 -6.44
C HIS A 55 -6.37 0.85 -7.70
N GLY A 56 -5.93 -0.41 -7.54
CA GLY A 56 -5.51 -1.23 -8.67
C GLY A 56 -4.36 -0.61 -9.47
N ASP A 57 -4.12 -1.15 -10.66
CA ASP A 57 -3.15 -0.59 -11.62
C ASP A 57 -3.71 -0.58 -13.05
N GLY A 58 -4.98 -0.19 -13.19
CA GLY A 58 -5.74 -0.23 -14.44
C GLY A 58 -5.46 0.92 -15.41
N GLY A 59 -4.51 1.81 -15.11
CA GLY A 59 -4.12 2.92 -15.96
C GLY A 59 -4.98 4.18 -15.88
N ASP A 60 -6.02 4.21 -15.03
CA ASP A 60 -6.78 5.42 -14.75
C ASP A 60 -5.97 6.43 -13.90
N ARG A 61 -6.52 7.63 -13.71
CA ARG A 61 -5.89 8.75 -13.01
C ARG A 61 -5.59 8.48 -11.53
N LEU A 62 -6.30 7.55 -10.90
CA LEU A 62 -6.21 7.24 -9.47
C LEU A 62 -5.48 5.92 -9.21
N SER A 63 -5.24 5.11 -10.25
CA SER A 63 -4.44 3.88 -10.19
C SER A 63 -3.05 4.08 -9.59
N PHE A 64 -2.46 2.98 -9.09
CA PHE A 64 -1.13 2.95 -8.48
C PHE A 64 -0.05 3.63 -9.32
N SER A 65 0.06 3.29 -10.61
CA SER A 65 1.05 3.90 -11.51
C SER A 65 0.85 5.41 -11.66
N SER A 66 -0.39 5.89 -11.68
CA SER A 66 -0.72 7.32 -11.73
C SER A 66 -0.37 8.05 -10.42
N ILE A 67 -0.64 7.44 -9.26
CA ILE A 67 -0.22 7.96 -7.95
C ILE A 67 1.31 8.09 -7.90
N ARG A 68 2.03 7.04 -8.32
CA ARG A 68 3.50 7.06 -8.39
C ARG A 68 3.99 8.17 -9.33
N LYS A 69 3.40 8.31 -10.52
CA LYS A 69 3.74 9.38 -11.47
C LYS A 69 3.52 10.77 -10.87
N ARG A 70 2.44 10.97 -10.10
CA ARG A 70 2.19 12.22 -9.37
C ARG A 70 3.28 12.49 -8.33
N ALA A 71 3.72 11.47 -7.61
CA ALA A 71 4.82 11.58 -6.64
C ALA A 71 6.16 11.93 -7.31
N LEU A 72 6.47 11.32 -8.48
CA LEU A 72 7.66 11.63 -9.28
C LEU A 72 7.73 13.11 -9.70
N GLY A 73 6.59 13.76 -9.88
CA GLY A 73 6.52 15.20 -10.15
C GLY A 73 6.90 16.08 -8.96
N LYS A 74 7.13 15.49 -7.76
CA LYS A 74 7.41 16.21 -6.51
C LYS A 74 8.74 15.82 -5.86
N ALA A 75 9.13 14.55 -5.95
CA ALA A 75 10.37 14.05 -5.36
C ALA A 75 11.00 12.96 -6.23
N LYS A 76 12.32 12.85 -6.20
CA LYS A 76 13.03 11.73 -6.81
C LYS A 76 13.03 10.53 -5.86
N PRO A 77 12.85 9.29 -6.35
CA PRO A 77 13.02 8.10 -5.53
C PRO A 77 14.51 7.84 -5.23
N PRO A 78 14.83 6.98 -4.24
CA PRO A 78 16.20 6.61 -3.90
C PRO A 78 17.04 6.11 -5.08
N SER A 79 16.46 5.33 -5.99
CA SER A 79 17.12 4.86 -7.22
C SER A 79 17.61 5.98 -8.14
N GLN A 80 17.09 7.20 -7.98
CA GLN A 80 17.49 8.41 -8.71
C GLN A 80 18.25 9.41 -7.82
N GLY A 81 18.77 8.96 -6.68
CA GLY A 81 19.54 9.76 -5.72
C GLY A 81 18.69 10.64 -4.81
N GLY A 82 17.38 10.41 -4.72
CA GLY A 82 16.52 11.14 -3.79
C GLY A 82 16.55 10.57 -2.37
N ASP A 83 16.22 11.41 -1.39
CA ASP A 83 16.02 10.96 -0.01
C ASP A 83 14.72 10.15 0.12
N GLU A 84 14.78 9.00 0.77
CA GLU A 84 13.62 8.10 0.90
C GLU A 84 12.49 8.71 1.73
N THR A 85 12.81 9.47 2.78
CA THR A 85 11.78 10.15 3.59
C THR A 85 10.99 11.14 2.74
N THR A 86 11.70 11.92 1.94
CA THR A 86 11.15 12.90 1.01
C THR A 86 10.29 12.22 -0.05
N TRP A 87 10.80 11.14 -0.64
CA TRP A 87 10.08 10.33 -1.61
C TRP A 87 8.77 9.75 -1.05
N LEU A 88 8.83 9.14 0.15
CA LEU A 88 7.67 8.53 0.77
C LEU A 88 6.64 9.57 1.22
N ASN A 89 7.04 10.75 1.68
CA ASN A 89 6.09 11.82 1.94
C ASN A 89 5.37 12.26 0.65
N ALA A 90 6.12 12.48 -0.44
CA ALA A 90 5.52 12.83 -1.73
C ALA A 90 4.55 11.76 -2.26
N PHE A 91 4.90 10.47 -2.08
CA PHE A 91 4.02 9.37 -2.45
C PHE A 91 2.76 9.30 -1.59
N LEU A 92 2.89 9.41 -0.27
CA LEU A 92 1.74 9.37 0.65
C LEU A 92 0.83 10.59 0.47
N ASP A 93 1.38 11.77 0.12
CA ASP A 93 0.60 12.95 -0.25
C ASP A 93 -0.19 12.72 -1.55
N ALA A 94 0.47 12.19 -2.58
CA ALA A 94 -0.18 11.84 -3.84
C ALA A 94 -1.30 10.82 -3.64
N ARG A 95 -1.09 9.85 -2.75
CA ARG A 95 -2.07 8.83 -2.41
C ARG A 95 -3.28 9.40 -1.66
N VAL A 96 -3.05 10.21 -0.62
CA VAL A 96 -4.14 10.90 0.11
C VAL A 96 -4.97 11.76 -0.83
N TRP A 97 -4.32 12.44 -1.80
CA TRP A 97 -5.04 13.16 -2.83
C TRP A 97 -5.95 12.24 -3.66
N ALA A 98 -5.46 11.07 -4.09
CA ALA A 98 -6.23 10.11 -4.88
C ALA A 98 -7.42 9.53 -4.10
N MET A 99 -7.20 9.11 -2.85
CA MET A 99 -8.26 8.62 -1.95
C MET A 99 -9.40 9.63 -1.81
N LYS A 100 -9.07 10.92 -1.66
CA LYS A 100 -10.08 11.99 -1.56
C LYS A 100 -10.84 12.30 -2.85
N GLN A 101 -10.48 11.68 -3.98
CA GLN A 101 -11.26 11.79 -5.22
C GLN A 101 -12.36 10.71 -5.31
N GLU A 102 -12.30 9.67 -4.48
CA GLU A 102 -13.23 8.55 -4.45
C GLU A 102 -14.11 8.66 -3.19
N PRO A 103 -15.43 8.90 -3.30
CA PRO A 103 -16.32 9.09 -2.15
C PRO A 103 -16.26 7.93 -1.14
N GLU A 104 -16.06 6.71 -1.62
CA GLU A 104 -15.95 5.51 -0.80
C GLU A 104 -14.65 5.45 0.03
N HIS A 105 -13.67 6.31 -0.26
CA HIS A 105 -12.31 6.26 0.28
C HIS A 105 -11.86 7.55 0.97
N GLU A 106 -12.80 8.42 1.39
CA GLU A 106 -12.47 9.71 2.02
C GLU A 106 -11.68 9.59 3.35
N ASP A 107 -11.86 8.50 4.10
CA ASP A 107 -11.09 8.24 5.32
C ASP A 107 -9.66 7.78 4.98
N THR A 108 -8.70 8.64 5.32
CA THR A 108 -7.27 8.43 5.04
C THR A 108 -6.47 7.90 6.23
N THR A 109 -7.13 7.38 7.28
CA THR A 109 -6.46 6.93 8.52
C THR A 109 -5.45 5.80 8.27
N ARG A 110 -5.66 4.95 7.25
CA ARG A 110 -4.66 3.94 6.82
C ARG A 110 -3.31 4.56 6.43
N VAL A 111 -3.33 5.79 5.93
CA VAL A 111 -2.13 6.60 5.66
C VAL A 111 -1.76 7.41 6.89
N ASP A 112 -2.67 8.24 7.41
CA ASP A 112 -2.35 9.30 8.37
C ASP A 112 -1.98 8.78 9.77
N THR A 113 -2.71 7.77 10.25
CA THR A 113 -2.47 7.12 11.54
C THR A 113 -1.92 5.69 11.39
N GLY A 114 -1.58 5.32 10.15
CA GLY A 114 -0.87 4.10 9.77
C GLY A 114 0.52 4.39 9.21
N GLN A 115 0.64 4.40 7.88
CA GLN A 115 1.94 4.53 7.18
C GLN A 115 2.76 5.75 7.61
N ARG A 116 2.14 6.92 7.81
CA ARG A 116 2.85 8.13 8.26
C ARG A 116 3.40 8.01 9.67
N VAL A 117 2.80 7.20 10.54
CA VAL A 117 3.34 6.94 11.88
C VAL A 117 4.67 6.20 11.78
N PHE A 118 4.72 5.16 10.95
CA PHE A 118 5.96 4.40 10.72
C PHE A 118 7.04 5.25 10.05
N LEU A 119 6.65 6.10 9.08
CA LEU A 119 7.57 7.01 8.41
C LEU A 119 8.16 8.05 9.37
N LYS A 120 7.32 8.68 10.20
CA LYS A 120 7.76 9.66 11.21
C LYS A 120 8.69 9.04 12.26
N ALA A 121 8.48 7.77 12.58
CA ALA A 121 9.35 7.01 13.47
C ALA A 121 10.67 6.56 12.81
N GLY A 122 10.86 6.79 11.51
CA GLY A 122 12.03 6.31 10.77
C GLY A 122 12.09 4.79 10.62
N ASN A 123 10.97 4.08 10.80
CA ASN A 123 10.92 2.62 10.73
C ASN A 123 10.79 2.13 9.28
N PHE A 124 11.80 2.42 8.46
CA PHE A 124 11.82 2.08 7.04
C PHE A 124 11.86 0.57 6.77
N ASP A 125 12.34 -0.22 7.72
CA ASP A 125 12.40 -1.67 7.63
C ASP A 125 11.13 -2.36 8.14
N LEU A 126 10.14 -1.57 8.62
CA LEU A 126 8.87 -2.07 9.15
C LEU A 126 9.04 -3.09 10.29
N LYS A 127 10.06 -2.90 11.14
CA LYS A 127 10.39 -3.79 12.26
C LYS A 127 9.35 -3.68 13.36
N THR A 128 9.03 -4.81 13.98
CA THR A 128 8.16 -4.83 15.16
C THR A 128 8.90 -4.32 16.41
N PRO A 129 8.20 -3.76 17.41
CA PRO A 129 6.75 -3.62 17.49
C PRO A 129 6.18 -2.54 16.56
N LEU A 130 5.08 -2.85 15.89
CA LEU A 130 4.29 -1.92 15.07
C LEU A 130 3.00 -1.57 15.81
N LYS A 131 2.72 -0.29 15.98
CA LYS A 131 1.46 0.21 16.57
C LYS A 131 0.86 1.29 15.70
N TRP A 132 -0.42 1.16 15.36
CA TRP A 132 -1.10 2.11 14.48
C TRP A 132 -2.60 2.16 14.73
N LYS A 133 -3.28 3.08 14.05
CA LYS A 133 -4.74 3.26 14.15
C LYS A 133 -5.36 3.36 12.77
N VAL A 134 -6.51 2.71 12.55
CA VAL A 134 -7.34 2.85 11.35
C VAL A 134 -8.80 2.88 11.79
N TYR A 135 -9.62 3.78 11.23
CA TYR A 135 -11.05 3.92 11.56
C TYR A 135 -11.35 4.01 13.07
N GLY A 136 -10.50 4.69 13.84
CA GLY A 136 -10.71 4.78 15.29
C GLY A 136 -10.11 3.63 16.12
N GLN A 137 -9.74 2.51 15.50
CA GLN A 137 -9.29 1.30 16.21
C GLN A 137 -7.76 1.18 16.23
N THR A 138 -7.22 0.80 17.38
CA THR A 138 -5.77 0.62 17.57
C THR A 138 -5.38 -0.84 17.33
N PHE A 139 -4.28 -1.04 16.61
CA PHE A 139 -3.70 -2.35 16.34
C PHE A 139 -2.24 -2.37 16.78
N GLU A 140 -1.76 -3.56 17.11
CA GLU A 140 -0.36 -3.81 17.50
C GLU A 140 0.10 -5.17 16.96
N ILE A 141 1.32 -5.19 16.41
CA ILE A 141 2.08 -6.42 16.10
C ILE A 141 3.37 -6.33 16.90
N LYS A 142 3.67 -7.37 17.68
CA LYS A 142 4.88 -7.48 18.50
C LYS A 142 5.99 -8.23 17.79
#